data_AF-Q6XI49-F1
#
_entry.id   AF-Q6XI49-F1
#
_cell.length_a   1.000
_cell.length_b   1.000
_cell.length_c   1.000
_cell.angle_alpha   90.00
_cell.angle_beta   90.00
_cell.angle_gamma   90.00
#
_symmetry.space_group_name_H-M   'P 1'
#
loop_
_entity.id
_entity.type
_entity.pdbx_description
1 polymer ?
#
loop_
_entity_poly.entity_id
_entity_poly.type
_entity_poly.pdbx_seq_one_letter_code
_entity_poly.pdbx_strand_id
1 'polypeptide(L)'
;NTDERNFRSIYYEKCQINSVEEQKSLNKLLQDDIRNLSKLKQFCMNYTVPNNNRSYLWALVMGILPLHKASTAYIRDQRREMYEDLLRAVTVLRCADHKKKEQ
;
A
#
# COMPACT_ATOMS: atom_id res chain seq x y z
N ASN A 1 13.02 -36.00 -14.26
CA ASN A 1 11.72 -36.63 -13.96
C ASN A 1 11.17 -35.96 -12.71
N THR A 2 10.65 -34.73 -12.85
CA THR A 2 9.98 -34.00 -11.75
C THR A 2 9.11 -32.91 -12.36
N ASP A 3 8.07 -33.34 -13.08
CA ASP A 3 6.97 -32.45 -13.45
C ASP A 3 5.87 -32.58 -12.37
N GLU A 4 6.26 -32.32 -11.12
CA GLU A 4 5.34 -32.02 -10.02
C GLU A 4 4.86 -30.57 -10.21
N ARG A 5 4.13 -30.29 -11.31
CA ARG A 5 3.34 -29.08 -11.40
C ARG A 5 2.25 -29.17 -10.33
N ASN A 6 2.62 -28.69 -9.14
CA ASN A 6 1.89 -28.54 -7.89
C ASN A 6 0.43 -28.98 -7.99
N PHE A 7 0.12 -30.18 -7.46
CA PHE A 7 -1.26 -30.63 -7.20
C PHE A 7 -2.10 -29.52 -6.54
N ARG A 8 -1.44 -28.69 -5.73
CA ARG A 8 -2.01 -27.52 -5.06
C ARG A 8 -2.50 -26.44 -6.03
N SER A 9 -1.76 -26.13 -7.10
CA SER A 9 -2.16 -25.13 -8.10
C SER A 9 -3.34 -25.64 -8.92
N ILE A 10 -3.34 -26.93 -9.29
CA ILE A 10 -4.47 -27.59 -9.98
C ILE A 10 -5.74 -27.58 -9.12
N TYR A 11 -5.60 -27.84 -7.82
CA TYR A 11 -6.72 -27.79 -6.87
C TYR A 11 -7.30 -26.37 -6.76
N TYR A 12 -6.45 -25.36 -6.63
CA TYR A 12 -6.91 -23.96 -6.55
C TYR A 12 -7.54 -23.47 -7.84
N GLU A 13 -7.00 -23.85 -8.99
CA GLU A 13 -7.58 -23.54 -10.30
C GLU A 13 -8.96 -24.18 -10.47
N LYS A 14 -9.11 -25.47 -10.09
CA LYS A 14 -10.42 -26.16 -10.09
C LYS A 14 -11.42 -25.54 -9.13
N CYS A 15 -10.96 -25.02 -7.99
CA CYS A 15 -11.82 -24.33 -7.02
C CYS A 15 -12.02 -22.83 -7.33
N GLN A 16 -11.41 -22.30 -8.40
CA GLN A 16 -11.38 -20.86 -8.73
C GLN A 16 -10.80 -19.97 -7.60
N ILE A 17 -9.92 -20.52 -6.75
CA ILE A 17 -9.30 -19.81 -5.62
C ILE A 17 -7.88 -19.36 -6.02
N ASN A 18 -7.80 -18.43 -6.97
CA ASN A 18 -6.50 -17.91 -7.46
C ASN A 18 -5.83 -16.92 -6.47
N SER A 19 -6.60 -16.38 -5.53
CA SER A 19 -6.17 -15.30 -4.61
C SER A 19 -4.97 -15.68 -3.72
N VAL A 20 -4.79 -16.97 -3.40
CA VAL A 20 -3.72 -17.41 -2.48
C VAL A 20 -2.32 -17.32 -3.13
N GLU A 21 -2.20 -17.64 -4.42
CA GLU A 21 -0.93 -17.53 -5.15
C GLU A 21 -0.58 -16.09 -5.50
N GLU A 22 -1.59 -15.29 -5.83
CA GLU A 22 -1.46 -13.84 -6.05
C GLU A 22 -0.95 -13.12 -4.80
N GLN A 23 -1.49 -13.45 -3.62
CA GLN A 23 -1.05 -12.89 -2.34
C GLN A 23 0.41 -13.24 -2.04
N LYS A 24 0.84 -14.48 -2.31
CA LYS A 24 2.24 -14.89 -2.12
C LYS A 24 3.17 -14.15 -3.06
N SER A 25 2.76 -14.00 -4.32
CA SER A 25 3.52 -13.27 -5.35
C SER A 25 3.67 -11.79 -4.99
N LEU A 26 2.59 -11.16 -4.53
CA LEU A 26 2.61 -9.78 -4.03
C LEU A 26 3.53 -9.65 -2.81
N ASN A 27 3.40 -10.55 -1.83
CA ASN A 27 4.25 -10.52 -0.64
C ASN A 27 5.73 -10.64 -1.01
N LYS A 28 6.09 -11.49 -1.98
CA LYS A 28 7.47 -11.61 -2.47
C LYS A 28 7.97 -10.29 -3.06
N LEU A 29 7.18 -9.62 -3.90
CA LEU A 29 7.51 -8.31 -4.47
C LEU A 29 7.66 -7.21 -3.41
N LEU A 30 6.95 -7.33 -2.28
CA LEU A 30 7.01 -6.38 -1.17
C LEU A 30 8.17 -6.66 -0.19
N GLN A 31 8.75 -7.87 -0.22
CA GLN A 31 9.88 -8.22 0.66
C GLN A 31 11.19 -7.58 0.24
N ASP A 32 11.38 -7.34 -1.07
CA ASP A 32 12.56 -6.71 -1.64
C ASP A 32 12.92 -5.39 -0.93
N ASP A 33 14.21 -5.17 -0.66
CA ASP A 33 14.71 -3.95 0.00
C ASP A 33 14.42 -2.69 -0.83
N ILE A 34 14.58 -2.81 -2.14
CA ILE A 34 14.17 -1.82 -3.13
C ILE A 34 13.00 -2.39 -3.92
N ARG A 35 11.80 -1.87 -3.66
CA ARG A 35 10.58 -2.32 -4.34
C ARG A 35 10.56 -1.83 -5.79
N ASN A 36 10.32 -2.74 -6.72
CA ASN A 36 10.24 -2.39 -8.14
C ASN A 36 8.84 -1.87 -8.52
N LEU A 37 8.72 -0.57 -8.72
CA LEU A 37 7.47 0.10 -9.09
C LEU A 37 6.84 -0.46 -10.38
N SER A 38 7.66 -0.83 -11.38
CA SER A 38 7.17 -1.36 -12.65
C SER A 38 6.46 -2.71 -12.45
N LYS A 39 7.08 -3.60 -11.67
CA LYS A 39 6.47 -4.90 -11.32
C LYS A 39 5.21 -4.75 -10.48
N LEU A 40 5.17 -3.79 -9.55
CA LEU A 40 3.97 -3.50 -8.75
C LEU A 40 2.82 -2.97 -9.62
N LYS A 41 3.10 -2.10 -10.60
CA LYS A 41 2.10 -1.62 -11.56
C LYS A 41 1.58 -2.75 -12.44
N GLN A 42 2.46 -3.59 -12.98
CA GLN A 42 2.07 -4.77 -13.75
C GLN A 42 1.17 -5.71 -12.92
N PHE A 43 1.50 -5.91 -11.65
CA PHE A 43 0.68 -6.70 -10.74
C PHE A 43 -0.73 -6.10 -10.58
N CYS A 44 -0.85 -4.79 -10.39
CA CYS A 44 -2.15 -4.10 -10.30
C CYS A 44 -3.00 -4.19 -11.58
N MET A 45 -2.37 -4.28 -12.76
CA MET A 45 -3.07 -4.38 -14.04
C MET A 45 -3.53 -5.82 -14.34
N ASN A 46 -2.74 -6.81 -13.91
CA ASN A 46 -2.97 -8.22 -14.25
C ASN A 46 -3.84 -8.95 -13.22
N TYR A 47 -3.84 -8.50 -11.96
CA TYR A 47 -4.49 -9.21 -10.86
C TYR A 47 -5.35 -8.29 -10.01
N THR A 48 -6.42 -8.85 -9.43
CA THR A 48 -7.23 -8.12 -8.44
C THR A 48 -6.46 -7.99 -7.14
N VAL A 49 -6.07 -6.77 -6.78
CA VAL A 49 -5.29 -6.50 -5.57
C VAL A 49 -6.06 -6.96 -4.32
N PRO A 50 -5.50 -7.84 -3.47
CA PRO A 50 -6.14 -8.28 -2.22
C PRO A 50 -6.45 -7.12 -1.26
N ASN A 51 -7.57 -7.18 -0.56
CA ASN A 51 -8.05 -6.05 0.26
C ASN A 51 -7.07 -5.67 1.39
N ASN A 52 -6.39 -6.65 1.98
CA ASN A 52 -5.47 -6.46 3.11
C ASN A 52 -4.25 -5.59 2.76
N ASN A 53 -3.75 -5.69 1.53
CA ASN A 53 -2.54 -4.98 1.08
C ASN A 53 -2.86 -3.80 0.16
N ARG A 54 -4.14 -3.56 -0.15
CA ARG A 54 -4.56 -2.59 -1.16
C ARG A 54 -4.13 -1.17 -0.82
N SER A 55 -4.38 -0.72 0.41
CA SER A 55 -3.99 0.61 0.87
C SER A 55 -2.47 0.83 0.78
N TYR A 56 -1.69 -0.16 1.21
CA TYR A 56 -0.23 -0.10 1.18
C TYR A 56 0.33 -0.12 -0.24
N LEU A 57 -0.19 -1.01 -1.10
CA LEU A 57 0.22 -1.10 -2.51
C LEU A 57 -0.07 0.20 -3.26
N TRP A 58 -1.25 0.79 -3.06
CA TRP A 58 -1.61 2.05 -3.68
C TRP A 58 -0.76 3.22 -3.17
N ALA A 59 -0.44 3.24 -1.88
CA ALA A 59 0.46 4.25 -1.34
C ALA A 59 1.86 4.17 -2.00
N LEU A 60 2.36 2.97 -2.32
CA LEU A 60 3.61 2.80 -3.07
C LEU A 60 3.46 3.22 -4.53
N VAL A 61 2.39 2.79 -5.21
CA VAL A 61 2.16 3.08 -6.64
C VAL A 61 1.95 4.58 -6.90
N MET A 62 1.27 5.27 -5.98
CA MET A 62 1.05 6.72 -6.03
C MET A 62 2.27 7.55 -5.60
N GLY A 63 3.36 6.92 -5.14
CA GLY A 63 4.55 7.64 -4.64
C GLY A 63 4.33 8.33 -3.29
N ILE A 64 3.30 7.93 -2.54
CA ILE A 64 3.06 8.38 -1.17
C ILE A 64 4.09 7.74 -0.24
N LEU A 65 4.42 6.48 -0.45
CA LEU A 65 5.48 5.81 0.30
C LEU A 65 6.73 5.60 -0.58
N PRO A 66 7.92 5.65 0.03
CA PRO A 66 9.16 5.41 -0.70
C PRO A 66 9.24 3.96 -1.17
N LEU A 67 9.97 3.72 -2.26
CA LEU A 67 10.25 2.36 -2.74
C LEU A 67 11.24 1.63 -1.85
N HIS A 68 12.10 2.37 -1.15
CA HIS A 68 13.07 1.81 -0.22
C HIS A 68 12.41 1.43 1.12
N LYS A 69 12.54 0.16 1.50
CA LYS A 69 11.90 -0.40 2.69
C LYS A 69 12.38 0.26 3.98
N ALA A 70 13.68 0.52 4.12
CA ALA A 70 14.23 1.13 5.34
C ALA A 70 13.71 2.56 5.57
N SER A 71 13.45 3.30 4.49
CA SER A 71 12.99 4.70 4.57
C SER A 71 11.48 4.83 4.80
N THR A 72 10.75 3.71 4.72
CA THR A 72 9.28 3.71 4.78
C THR A 72 8.75 4.16 6.14
N ALA A 73 9.34 3.68 7.23
CA ALA A 73 8.93 4.05 8.58
C ALA A 73 9.15 5.56 8.81
N TYR A 74 10.37 6.03 8.55
CA TYR A 74 10.74 7.43 8.69
C TYR A 74 9.84 8.37 7.89
N ILE A 75 9.62 8.10 6.60
CA ILE A 75 8.77 8.96 5.76
C ILE A 75 7.32 8.93 6.21
N ARG A 76 6.83 7.79 6.69
CA ARG A 76 5.47 7.68 7.21
C ARG A 76 5.28 8.53 8.46
N ASP A 77 6.24 8.52 9.37
CA ASP A 77 6.18 9.29 10.62
C ASP A 77 6.26 10.79 10.32
N GLN A 78 7.16 11.22 9.43
CA GLN A 78 7.23 12.62 8.97
C GLN A 78 5.94 13.10 8.31
N ARG A 79 5.27 12.27 7.50
CA ARG A 79 3.97 12.62 6.89
C ARG A 79 2.86 12.73 7.92
N ARG A 80 2.91 11.92 8.99
CA ARG A 80 1.96 11.99 10.09
C ARG A 80 2.11 13.31 10.85
N GLU A 81 3.33 13.68 11.21
CA GLU A 81 3.63 14.95 11.88
C GLU A 81 3.14 16.14 11.06
N MET A 82 3.46 16.16 9.75
CA MET A 82 2.99 17.22 8.85
C MET A 82 1.46 17.30 8.79
N TYR A 83 0.76 16.17 8.79
CA TYR A 83 -0.70 16.13 8.80
C TYR A 83 -1.26 16.71 10.11
N GLU A 84 -0.70 16.33 11.25
CA GLU A 84 -1.12 16.79 12.57
C GLU A 84 -0.91 18.32 12.72
N ASP A 85 0.21 18.83 12.22
CA ASP A 85 0.50 20.27 12.20
C ASP A 85 -0.48 21.06 11.31
N LEU A 86 -0.75 20.57 10.10
CA LEU A 86 -1.73 21.19 9.20
C LEU A 86 -3.15 21.17 9.79
N LEU A 87 -3.54 20.04 10.40
CA LEU A 87 -4.84 19.91 11.06
C LEU A 87 -4.97 20.90 12.22
N ARG A 88 -3.91 21.03 13.04
CA ARG A 88 -3.85 22.00 14.13
C ARG A 88 -3.97 23.42 13.60
N ALA A 89 -3.22 23.78 12.56
CA ALA A 89 -3.25 25.12 11.97
C ALA A 89 -4.65 25.50 11.46
N VAL A 90 -5.30 24.62 10.70
CA VAL A 90 -6.66 24.83 10.19
C VAL A 90 -7.67 24.98 11.34
N THR A 91 -7.54 24.15 12.39
CA THR A 91 -8.42 24.22 13.56
C THR A 91 -8.28 25.57 14.29
N VAL A 92 -7.05 26.04 14.52
CA VAL A 92 -6.79 27.33 15.17
C VAL A 92 -7.32 28.49 14.33
N LEU A 93 -7.09 28.48 13.01
CA LEU A 93 -7.60 29.50 12.10
C LEU A 93 -9.14 29.55 12.13
N ARG A 94 -9.80 28.39 12.07
CA ARG A 94 -11.26 28.32 12.13
C ARG A 94 -11.82 28.82 13.48
N CYS A 95 -11.11 28.54 14.57
CA CYS A 95 -11.45 29.09 15.90
C CYS A 95 -11.23 30.62 15.97
N ALA A 96 -10.17 31.13 15.34
CA ALA A 96 -9.91 32.57 15.28
C ALA A 96 -10.96 33.31 14.43
N ASP A 97 -11.41 32.71 13.33
CA ASP A 97 -12.47 33.25 12.49
C ASP A 97 -13.82 33.30 13.20
N HIS A 98 -14.14 32.30 14.04
CA HIS A 98 -15.35 32.33 14.86
C HIS A 98 -15.32 33.45 15.91
N LYS A 99 -14.18 33.64 16.59
CA LYS A 99 -14.01 34.70 17.59
C LYS A 99 -14.10 36.12 16.99
N LYS A 100 -13.69 36.30 15.73
CA LYS A 100 -13.81 37.58 15.03
C LYS A 100 -15.25 37.95 14.63
N LYS A 101 -16.17 36.99 14.55
CA LYS A 101 -17.59 37.27 14.22
C LYS A 101 -18.42 37.64 15.44
N GLU A 102 -17.92 37.36 16.65
CA GLU A 102 -18.60 37.64 17.92
C GLU A 102 -18.13 38.96 18.57
N GLN A 103 -17.16 39.65 17.96
CA GLN A 103 -16.73 41.02 18.27
C GLN A 103 -17.23 41.99 17.20
#